data_AF-A0A5N6KMT4-F1
#
_entry.id   AF-A0A5N6KMT4-F1
#
_cell.length_a   1.000
_cell.length_b   1.000
_cell.length_c   1.000
_cell.angle_alpha   90.00
_cell.angle_beta   90.00
_cell.angle_gamma   90.00
#
_symmetry.space_group_name_H-M   'P 1'
#
loop_
_entity.id
_entity.type
_entity.pdbx_description
1 polymer ?
#
loop_
_entity_poly.entity_id
_entity_poly.type
_entity_poly.pdbx_seq_one_letter_code
_entity_poly.pdbx_strand_id
1 'polypeptide(L)'
;MPSSENTLYSQGVNFGSFVQEGVDARTGQHTSSIALYEAPAKARNCVLFKLSLRFSPLNTTDVGFGKGWSLNLSQYQHIAPRSLVLSTGEHYQISNTGGLRVDDQKLQSFKFRQKGSDFKIVQKNGQIEVLSNAHNVYNTSVPIKLYAADGRALSLICKGVSGQPRLTEVQDGEEVLLEIKYRDPHVEIIHYAGTTEASIFTVVIRDSQLQEFWLPLKDSTKWKFAYNTYGSLICLSNIRSPLGLVEEVTYDPSGLQLPLGGPYKYLPVVKQHIIKPGNQQPVIQTLYSYSKSSNNFLGFGAVDQWKYGEDNLYRVKDTYQYKSIVSVVGGQSIEYTYNKFHLMVRTEQVQEGKQITQTVEYYAKPNLALEHQAAQFQLPKIVKTKYCDLATPSVFRDELTYHEYDQ
;
A
#
# COMPACT_ATOMS: atom_id res chain seq x y z
N MET A 1 -23.28 1.96 18.06
CA MET A 1 -22.24 2.95 17.71
C MET A 1 -20.98 2.15 17.44
N PRO A 2 -20.50 1.99 16.20
CA PRO A 2 -19.14 1.52 16.02
C PRO A 2 -18.22 2.67 16.47
N SER A 3 -17.49 2.44 17.55
CA SER A 3 -16.42 3.32 18.02
C SER A 3 -15.50 3.64 16.84
N SER A 4 -15.08 4.91 16.74
CA SER A 4 -14.00 5.34 15.85
C SER A 4 -12.88 4.30 15.88
N GLU A 5 -12.64 3.60 14.77
CA GLU A 5 -11.50 2.70 14.71
C GLU A 5 -10.24 3.57 14.82
N ASN A 6 -9.60 3.48 15.99
CA ASN A 6 -8.30 4.06 16.27
C ASN A 6 -7.27 3.32 15.40
N THR A 7 -7.20 3.71 14.13
CA THR A 7 -6.36 3.10 13.10
C THR A 7 -5.01 3.82 13.02
N LEU A 8 -4.00 3.09 12.54
CA LEU A 8 -2.69 3.67 12.27
C LEU A 8 -2.78 4.56 11.02
N TYR A 9 -2.36 5.82 11.14
CA TYR A 9 -2.19 6.71 10.01
C TYR A 9 -0.74 7.18 9.92
N SER A 10 -0.13 7.03 8.75
CA SER A 10 1.16 7.65 8.40
C SER A 10 1.28 7.74 6.88
N GLN A 11 1.84 8.84 6.38
CA GLN A 11 2.24 9.03 4.99
C GLN A 11 3.42 8.14 4.58
N GLY A 12 4.12 7.51 5.52
CA GLY A 12 5.14 6.50 5.24
C GLY A 12 4.62 5.31 4.41
N VAL A 13 3.31 5.03 4.46
CA VAL A 13 2.67 3.94 3.68
C VAL A 13 2.30 4.33 2.24
N ASN A 14 2.43 5.62 1.88
CA ASN A 14 2.14 6.11 0.53
C ASN A 14 3.36 6.09 -0.40
N PHE A 15 4.51 5.65 0.09
CA PHE A 15 5.70 5.51 -0.74
C PHE A 15 5.62 4.24 -1.57
N GLY A 16 6.17 4.29 -2.79
CA GLY A 16 6.10 3.19 -3.75
C GLY A 16 6.56 1.84 -3.20
N SER A 17 7.52 1.83 -2.28
CA SER A 17 8.02 0.60 -1.63
C SER A 17 6.99 -0.12 -0.76
N PHE A 18 6.00 0.59 -0.21
CA PHE A 18 4.88 0.00 0.54
C PHE A 18 3.72 -0.43 -0.35
N VAL A 19 3.49 0.35 -1.41
CA VAL A 19 2.46 0.08 -2.41
C VAL A 19 2.83 -1.12 -3.29
N GLN A 20 4.12 -1.39 -3.44
CA GLN A 20 4.67 -2.57 -4.12
C GLN A 20 4.60 -3.81 -3.22
N GLU A 21 4.39 -4.96 -3.85
CA GLU A 21 4.33 -6.27 -3.18
C GLU A 21 5.66 -6.62 -2.49
N GLY A 22 5.59 -7.31 -1.34
CA GLY A 22 6.75 -7.71 -0.56
C GLY A 22 6.94 -6.91 0.72
N VAL A 23 8.17 -6.87 1.24
CA VAL A 23 8.50 -6.17 2.50
C VAL A 23 8.95 -4.74 2.21
N ASP A 24 8.20 -3.78 2.73
CA ASP A 24 8.62 -2.38 2.70
C ASP A 24 9.74 -2.12 3.70
N ALA A 25 10.92 -1.73 3.21
CA ALA A 25 12.08 -1.48 4.07
C ALA A 25 11.84 -0.39 5.13
N ARG A 26 10.93 0.57 4.88
CA ARG A 26 10.65 1.68 5.80
C ARG A 26 9.79 1.27 6.99
N THR A 27 8.71 0.54 6.72
CA THR A 27 7.67 0.18 7.72
C THR A 27 7.79 -1.24 8.23
N GLY A 28 8.52 -2.10 7.50
CA GLY A 28 8.67 -3.52 7.78
C GLY A 28 7.39 -4.33 7.64
N GLN A 29 6.39 -3.79 6.95
CA GLN A 29 5.16 -4.51 6.65
C GLN A 29 5.34 -5.33 5.39
N HIS A 30 4.75 -6.53 5.38
CA HIS A 30 4.69 -7.39 4.21
C HIS A 30 3.31 -7.28 3.57
N THR A 31 3.26 -6.79 2.34
CA THR A 31 2.03 -6.73 1.54
C THR A 31 2.07 -7.80 0.45
N SER A 32 0.90 -8.24 0.01
CA SER A 32 0.77 -9.23 -1.08
C SER A 32 -0.37 -8.81 -2.00
N SER A 33 -0.32 -9.19 -3.27
CA SER A 33 -1.42 -8.91 -4.19
C SER A 33 -1.59 -10.04 -5.21
N ILE A 34 -2.85 -10.25 -5.61
CA ILE A 34 -3.25 -11.23 -6.61
C ILE A 34 -4.04 -10.48 -7.67
N ALA A 35 -3.55 -10.46 -8.91
CA ALA A 35 -4.30 -9.91 -10.03
C ALA A 35 -5.55 -10.76 -10.29
N LEU A 36 -6.71 -10.12 -10.31
CA LEU A 36 -7.99 -10.79 -10.58
C LEU A 36 -8.44 -10.52 -12.01
N TYR A 37 -8.37 -9.27 -12.46
CA TYR A 37 -8.89 -8.87 -13.77
C TYR A 37 -8.14 -7.67 -14.31
N GLU A 38 -7.92 -7.65 -15.62
CA GLU A 38 -7.44 -6.50 -16.36
C GLU A 38 -8.37 -6.27 -17.55
N ALA A 39 -8.98 -5.08 -17.61
CA ALA A 39 -9.82 -4.73 -18.73
C ALA A 39 -8.97 -4.71 -20.02
N PRO A 40 -9.41 -5.35 -21.12
CA PRO A 40 -8.69 -5.35 -22.39
C PRO A 40 -8.85 -3.99 -23.10
N ALA A 41 -8.37 -2.93 -22.45
CA ALA A 41 -8.60 -1.53 -22.78
C ALA A 41 -8.23 -1.20 -24.22
N LYS A 42 -7.13 -1.76 -24.74
CA LYS A 42 -6.71 -1.55 -26.14
C LYS A 42 -7.65 -2.23 -27.15
N ALA A 43 -8.06 -3.46 -26.89
CA ALA A 43 -8.88 -4.25 -27.82
C ALA A 43 -10.34 -3.79 -27.82
N ARG A 44 -10.85 -3.36 -26.66
CA ARG A 44 -12.24 -2.91 -26.50
C ARG A 44 -12.41 -1.40 -26.56
N ASN A 45 -11.30 -0.66 -26.67
CA ASN A 45 -11.27 0.78 -26.44
C ASN A 45 -12.05 1.14 -25.16
N CYS A 46 -11.71 0.54 -24.02
CA CYS A 46 -12.43 0.74 -22.76
C CYS A 46 -11.50 1.29 -21.66
N VAL A 47 -12.06 1.57 -20.49
CA VAL A 47 -11.32 2.17 -19.37
C VAL A 47 -10.17 1.26 -18.94
N LEU A 48 -8.97 1.84 -18.78
CA LEU A 48 -7.85 1.14 -18.16
C LEU A 48 -8.21 0.82 -16.71
N PHE A 49 -8.52 -0.44 -16.44
CA PHE A 49 -8.97 -0.91 -15.15
C PHE A 49 -8.29 -2.23 -14.81
N LYS A 50 -7.67 -2.28 -13.63
CA LYS A 50 -7.03 -3.47 -13.08
C LYS A 50 -7.61 -3.72 -11.70
N LEU A 51 -8.22 -4.88 -11.53
CA LEU A 51 -8.74 -5.35 -10.25
C LEU A 51 -7.75 -6.38 -9.68
N SER A 52 -7.32 -6.12 -8.44
CA SER A 52 -6.45 -7.00 -7.68
C SER A 52 -6.98 -7.16 -6.27
N LEU A 53 -6.81 -8.36 -5.72
CA LEU A 53 -7.02 -8.64 -4.32
C LEU A 53 -5.72 -8.38 -3.56
N ARG A 54 -5.70 -7.41 -2.65
CA ARG A 54 -4.50 -6.96 -1.94
C ARG A 54 -4.58 -7.27 -0.46
N PHE A 55 -3.49 -7.77 0.10
CA PHE A 55 -3.27 -7.95 1.52
C PHE A 55 -2.46 -6.80 2.09
N SER A 56 -2.92 -6.24 3.21
CA SER A 56 -2.13 -5.37 4.07
C SER A 56 -2.33 -5.75 5.53
N PRO A 57 -1.27 -5.91 6.34
CA PRO A 57 -1.38 -6.20 7.76
C PRO A 57 -2.00 -5.05 8.56
N LEU A 58 -2.01 -3.83 7.98
CA LEU A 58 -2.63 -2.65 8.58
C LEU A 58 -4.13 -2.56 8.33
N ASN A 59 -4.67 -3.39 7.42
CA ASN A 59 -6.11 -3.52 7.22
C ASN A 59 -6.66 -4.60 8.16
N THR A 60 -7.39 -4.21 9.20
CA THR A 60 -7.98 -5.16 10.15
C THR A 60 -9.40 -5.59 9.80
N THR A 61 -9.96 -5.05 8.72
CA THR A 61 -11.36 -5.25 8.34
C THR A 61 -11.51 -6.46 7.43
N ASP A 62 -12.60 -7.20 7.59
CA ASP A 62 -13.02 -8.24 6.65
C ASP A 62 -14.10 -7.70 5.72
N VAL A 63 -13.73 -7.44 4.46
CA VAL A 63 -14.66 -6.96 3.42
C VAL A 63 -15.27 -8.10 2.60
N GLY A 64 -15.16 -9.34 3.07
CA GLY A 64 -15.73 -10.53 2.44
C GLY A 64 -14.70 -11.44 1.76
N PHE A 65 -13.41 -11.12 1.84
CA PHE A 65 -12.30 -11.95 1.35
C PHE A 65 -11.43 -12.53 2.48
N GLY A 66 -11.82 -12.30 3.74
CA GLY A 66 -10.98 -12.52 4.91
C GLY A 66 -10.30 -11.23 5.37
N LYS A 67 -9.99 -11.16 6.67
CA LYS A 67 -9.29 -10.01 7.27
C LYS A 67 -7.99 -9.71 6.52
N GLY A 68 -7.65 -8.43 6.41
CA GLY A 68 -6.43 -7.99 5.72
C GLY A 68 -6.52 -7.93 4.21
N TRP A 69 -7.49 -8.62 3.60
CA TRP A 69 -7.68 -8.67 2.15
C TRP A 69 -8.77 -7.72 1.68
N SER A 70 -8.48 -6.92 0.65
CA SER A 70 -9.43 -6.01 0.02
C SER A 70 -9.15 -5.83 -1.46
N LEU A 71 -10.18 -5.48 -2.24
CA LEU A 71 -10.00 -5.07 -3.63
C LEU A 71 -9.34 -3.69 -3.70
N ASN A 72 -8.50 -3.45 -4.71
CA ASN A 72 -7.83 -2.16 -4.95
C ASN A 72 -8.77 -1.08 -5.52
N LEU A 73 -9.93 -0.90 -4.91
CA LEU A 73 -10.88 0.16 -5.23
C LEU A 73 -10.64 1.36 -4.33
N SER A 74 -10.83 2.57 -4.87
CA SER A 74 -10.83 3.78 -4.06
C SER A 74 -11.96 3.73 -3.02
N GLN A 75 -11.76 4.34 -1.85
CA GLN A 75 -12.76 4.36 -0.78
C GLN A 75 -12.70 5.71 -0.06
N TYR A 76 -13.86 6.31 0.21
CA TYR A 76 -13.94 7.54 1.01
C TYR A 76 -14.76 7.31 2.28
N GLN A 77 -14.07 7.34 3.42
CA GLN A 77 -14.66 7.21 4.75
C GLN A 77 -15.22 8.56 5.21
N HIS A 78 -16.54 8.61 5.42
CA HIS A 78 -17.26 9.85 5.74
C HIS A 78 -17.23 10.24 7.22
N ILE A 79 -17.05 9.24 8.10
CA ILE A 79 -17.06 9.41 9.54
C ILE A 79 -15.67 9.82 9.99
N ALA A 80 -15.58 10.82 10.87
CA ALA A 80 -14.31 11.29 11.39
C ALA A 80 -13.57 10.19 12.17
N PRO A 81 -12.23 10.04 12.00
CA PRO A 81 -11.39 10.78 11.05
C PRO A 81 -11.68 10.38 9.60
N ARG A 82 -11.96 11.37 8.74
CA ARG A 82 -12.32 11.13 7.35
C ARG A 82 -11.08 10.83 6.53
N SER A 83 -11.14 9.81 5.69
CA SER A 83 -9.99 9.44 4.88
C SER A 83 -10.39 8.98 3.49
N LEU A 84 -9.46 9.13 2.55
CA LEU A 84 -9.57 8.71 1.17
C LEU A 84 -8.43 7.72 0.88
N VAL A 85 -8.80 6.48 0.54
CA VAL A 85 -7.89 5.49 -0.05
C VAL A 85 -8.09 5.54 -1.57
N LEU A 86 -7.03 5.61 -2.34
CA LEU A 86 -7.07 5.51 -3.81
C LEU A 86 -6.91 4.07 -4.26
N SER A 87 -7.29 3.78 -5.51
CA SER A 87 -7.05 2.50 -6.18
C SER A 87 -5.57 2.10 -6.28
N THR A 88 -4.66 3.07 -6.15
CA THR A 88 -3.20 2.85 -6.03
C THR A 88 -2.80 2.28 -4.68
N GLY A 89 -3.59 2.50 -3.62
CA GLY A 89 -3.27 2.21 -2.22
C GLY A 89 -2.85 3.45 -1.43
N GLU A 90 -2.65 4.61 -2.08
CA GLU A 90 -2.36 5.87 -1.40
C GLU A 90 -3.53 6.26 -0.47
N HIS A 91 -3.19 6.69 0.75
CA HIS A 91 -4.14 7.00 1.81
C HIS A 91 -3.97 8.45 2.30
N TYR A 92 -5.06 9.21 2.31
CA TYR A 92 -5.05 10.62 2.67
C TYR A 92 -6.11 10.96 3.70
N GLN A 93 -5.77 11.82 4.65
CA GLN A 93 -6.73 12.48 5.52
C GLN A 93 -7.50 13.54 4.75
N ILE A 94 -8.80 13.60 5.01
CA ILE A 94 -9.71 14.57 4.41
C ILE A 94 -10.23 15.53 5.48
N SER A 95 -10.04 16.82 5.26
CA SER A 95 -10.72 17.88 6.01
C SER A 95 -11.94 18.39 5.25
N ASN A 96 -12.94 18.87 5.99
CA ASN A 96 -14.15 19.47 5.41
C ASN A 96 -14.40 20.90 5.92
N THR A 97 -13.42 21.50 6.59
CA THR A 97 -13.54 22.86 7.13
C THR A 97 -13.36 23.85 6.00
N GLY A 98 -14.45 24.48 5.55
CA GLY A 98 -14.45 25.39 4.39
C GLY A 98 -14.50 24.68 3.03
N GLY A 99 -14.82 23.38 3.01
CA GLY A 99 -14.89 22.55 1.81
C GLY A 99 -14.03 21.29 1.90
N LEU A 100 -14.26 20.36 0.98
CA LEU A 100 -13.57 19.08 0.93
C LEU A 100 -12.11 19.27 0.47
N ARG A 101 -11.16 19.01 1.36
CA ARG A 101 -9.73 19.17 1.11
C ARG A 101 -8.96 17.90 1.48
N VAL A 102 -7.97 17.58 0.64
CA VAL A 102 -6.99 16.51 0.90
C VAL A 102 -5.80 17.16 1.59
N ASP A 103 -5.54 16.82 2.85
CA ASP A 103 -4.62 17.60 3.70
C ASP A 103 -3.14 17.38 3.34
N ASP A 104 -2.76 16.13 3.07
CA ASP A 104 -1.38 15.72 2.81
C ASP A 104 -0.98 15.70 1.32
N GLN A 105 -1.88 16.13 0.42
CA GLN A 105 -1.62 16.15 -1.02
C GLN A 105 -0.93 17.45 -1.43
N LYS A 106 0.39 17.41 -1.64
CA LYS A 106 1.18 18.55 -2.13
C LYS A 106 1.36 18.58 -3.63
N LEU A 107 1.77 17.46 -4.23
CA LEU A 107 1.70 17.28 -5.67
C LEU A 107 0.28 16.87 -6.03
N GLN A 108 -0.39 17.66 -6.86
CA GLN A 108 -1.76 17.41 -7.25
C GLN A 108 -1.83 16.34 -8.35
N SER A 109 -1.65 15.07 -7.96
CA SER A 109 -1.81 13.90 -8.83
C SER A 109 -3.28 13.61 -9.18
N PHE A 110 -4.21 14.08 -8.35
CA PHE A 110 -5.66 13.96 -8.55
C PHE A 110 -6.42 15.13 -7.92
N LYS A 111 -7.69 15.29 -8.27
CA LYS A 111 -8.63 16.22 -7.62
C LYS A 111 -9.78 15.44 -7.01
N PHE A 112 -10.04 15.64 -5.72
CA PHE A 112 -11.21 15.07 -5.04
C PHE A 112 -12.30 16.12 -4.87
N ARG A 113 -13.52 15.81 -5.29
CA ARG A 113 -14.64 16.78 -5.33
C ARG A 113 -15.94 16.13 -4.90
N GLN A 114 -16.79 16.87 -4.20
CA GLN A 114 -18.18 16.49 -3.98
C GLN A 114 -19.06 16.97 -5.15
N LYS A 115 -20.01 16.13 -5.59
CA LYS A 115 -21.02 16.46 -6.60
C LYS A 115 -22.38 15.93 -6.13
N GLY A 116 -23.18 16.79 -5.51
CA GLY A 116 -24.43 16.37 -4.87
C GLY A 116 -24.16 15.45 -3.69
N SER A 117 -24.79 14.27 -3.68
CA SER A 117 -24.53 13.20 -2.69
C SER A 117 -23.29 12.36 -3.01
N ASP A 118 -22.77 12.43 -4.23
CA ASP A 118 -21.67 11.60 -4.70
C ASP A 118 -20.33 12.36 -4.66
N PHE A 119 -19.24 11.63 -4.87
CA PHE A 119 -17.89 12.16 -4.91
C PHE A 119 -17.20 11.79 -6.23
N LYS A 120 -16.18 12.55 -6.59
CA LYS A 120 -15.38 12.34 -7.79
C LYS A 120 -13.90 12.42 -7.50
N ILE A 121 -13.16 11.46 -8.01
CA ILE A 121 -11.70 11.49 -8.09
C ILE A 121 -11.36 11.72 -9.56
N VAL A 122 -10.69 12.83 -9.87
CA VAL A 122 -10.23 13.15 -11.23
C VAL A 122 -8.72 13.02 -11.24
N GLN A 123 -8.21 11.97 -11.88
CA GLN A 123 -6.79 11.67 -11.98
C GLN A 123 -6.11 12.58 -13.02
N LYS A 124 -4.80 12.86 -12.86
CA LYS A 124 -4.04 13.69 -13.81
C LYS A 124 -4.03 13.17 -15.26
N ASN A 125 -4.22 11.86 -15.44
CA ASN A 125 -4.29 11.21 -16.75
C ASN A 125 -5.67 11.35 -17.43
N GLY A 126 -6.62 12.06 -16.81
CA GLY A 126 -7.98 12.26 -17.33
C GLY A 126 -8.99 11.19 -16.90
N GLN A 127 -8.57 10.13 -16.21
CA GLN A 127 -9.49 9.13 -15.67
C GLN A 127 -10.33 9.71 -14.52
N ILE A 128 -11.61 9.36 -14.49
CA ILE A 128 -12.53 9.84 -13.45
C ILE A 128 -13.20 8.65 -12.76
N GLU A 129 -13.14 8.62 -11.44
CA GLU A 129 -13.90 7.69 -10.61
C GLU A 129 -15.07 8.46 -9.98
N VAL A 130 -16.30 7.94 -10.13
CA VAL A 130 -17.49 8.44 -9.43
C VAL A 130 -17.79 7.50 -8.28
N LEU A 131 -17.77 8.04 -7.07
CA LEU A 131 -17.92 7.31 -5.82
C LEU A 131 -19.27 7.62 -5.17
N SER A 132 -19.97 6.60 -4.69
CA SER A 132 -21.24 6.74 -3.99
C SER A 132 -21.32 5.81 -2.79
N ASN A 133 -22.05 6.22 -1.76
CA ASN A 133 -22.39 5.40 -0.61
C ASN A 133 -23.81 4.79 -0.74
N ALA A 134 -24.38 4.85 -1.95
CA ALA A 134 -25.72 4.38 -2.29
C ALA A 134 -26.79 4.88 -1.31
N HIS A 135 -26.87 6.21 -1.12
CA HIS A 135 -27.83 6.85 -0.21
C HIS A 135 -27.75 6.32 1.24
N ASN A 136 -26.53 6.22 1.77
CA ASN A 136 -26.21 5.71 3.11
C ASN A 136 -26.50 4.21 3.33
N VAL A 137 -26.67 3.42 2.27
CA VAL A 137 -26.65 1.96 2.38
C VAL A 137 -25.24 1.48 2.78
N TYR A 138 -24.20 2.23 2.41
CA TYR A 138 -22.80 1.94 2.76
C TYR A 138 -22.24 2.96 3.75
N ASN A 139 -21.36 2.51 4.64
CA ASN A 139 -20.65 3.37 5.61
C ASN A 139 -19.52 4.19 4.95
N THR A 140 -19.13 3.81 3.73
CA THR A 140 -18.06 4.42 2.93
C THR A 140 -18.53 4.57 1.48
N SER A 141 -18.04 5.59 0.78
CA SER A 141 -18.29 5.76 -0.65
C SER A 141 -17.29 4.96 -1.47
N VAL A 142 -17.79 4.17 -2.44
CA VAL A 142 -16.98 3.34 -3.35
C VAL A 142 -17.30 3.65 -4.82
N PRO A 143 -16.39 3.38 -5.76
CA PRO A 143 -16.61 3.60 -7.18
C PRO A 143 -17.84 2.85 -7.68
N ILE A 144 -18.75 3.57 -8.32
CA ILE A 144 -19.90 3.02 -9.06
C ILE A 144 -19.73 3.19 -10.57
N LYS A 145 -18.83 4.10 -10.99
CA LYS A 145 -18.53 4.34 -12.39
C LYS A 145 -17.10 4.82 -12.58
N LEU A 146 -16.42 4.27 -13.58
CA LEU A 146 -15.09 4.68 -14.00
C LEU A 146 -15.20 5.24 -15.41
N TYR A 147 -14.63 6.41 -15.69
CA TYR A 147 -14.57 7.00 -17.02
C TYR A 147 -13.12 7.09 -17.51
N ALA A 148 -12.90 6.72 -18.76
CA ALA A 148 -11.69 7.02 -19.50
C ALA A 148 -11.73 8.47 -20.02
N ALA A 149 -10.57 8.96 -20.47
CA ALA A 149 -10.43 10.31 -21.01
C ALA A 149 -11.24 10.54 -22.29
N ASP A 150 -11.57 9.47 -23.03
CA ASP A 150 -12.42 9.49 -24.24
C ASP A 150 -13.93 9.46 -23.93
N GLY A 151 -14.31 9.39 -22.66
CA GLY A 151 -15.70 9.38 -22.21
C GLY A 151 -16.32 7.98 -22.08
N ARG A 152 -15.63 6.91 -22.47
CA ARG A 152 -16.11 5.54 -22.25
C ARG A 152 -16.05 5.16 -20.77
N ALA A 153 -16.92 4.25 -20.35
CA ALA A 153 -17.10 3.99 -18.93
C ALA A 153 -17.32 2.52 -18.60
N LEU A 154 -16.85 2.13 -17.42
CA LEU A 154 -17.23 0.88 -16.75
C LEU A 154 -18.17 1.20 -15.58
N SER A 155 -19.18 0.37 -15.40
CA SER A 155 -20.07 0.43 -14.23
C SER A 155 -19.63 -0.62 -13.22
N LEU A 156 -19.58 -0.24 -11.94
CA LEU A 156 -19.25 -1.12 -10.83
C LEU A 156 -20.48 -1.27 -9.94
N ILE A 157 -21.00 -2.49 -9.87
CA ILE A 157 -22.18 -2.78 -9.06
C ILE A 157 -21.70 -3.34 -7.73
N CYS A 158 -22.15 -2.71 -6.64
CA CYS A 158 -21.85 -3.15 -5.29
C CYS A 158 -23.16 -3.50 -4.56
N LYS A 159 -23.07 -4.40 -3.58
CA LYS A 159 -24.13 -4.66 -2.61
C LYS A 159 -23.66 -4.36 -1.19
N GLY A 160 -24.58 -3.92 -0.34
CA GLY A 160 -24.30 -3.68 1.07
C GLY A 160 -24.46 -4.96 1.89
N VAL A 161 -23.46 -5.29 2.71
CA VAL A 161 -23.55 -6.36 3.71
C VAL A 161 -23.18 -5.74 5.06
N SER A 162 -24.16 -5.59 5.95
CA SER A 162 -23.96 -4.93 7.26
C SER A 162 -23.32 -3.53 7.16
N GLY A 163 -23.72 -2.75 6.13
CA GLY A 163 -23.18 -1.42 5.86
C GLY A 163 -21.81 -1.41 5.15
N GLN A 164 -21.20 -2.57 4.89
CA GLN A 164 -19.95 -2.67 4.11
C GLN A 164 -20.27 -2.94 2.63
N PRO A 165 -19.76 -2.13 1.69
CA PRO A 165 -19.94 -2.37 0.27
C PRO A 165 -19.09 -3.55 -0.19
N ARG A 166 -19.68 -4.41 -1.03
CA ARG A 166 -18.98 -5.51 -1.70
C ARG A 166 -19.23 -5.43 -3.20
N LEU A 167 -18.18 -5.33 -3.99
CA LEU A 167 -18.26 -5.36 -5.46
C LEU A 167 -18.85 -6.71 -5.89
N THR A 168 -19.92 -6.69 -6.67
CA THR A 168 -20.56 -7.88 -7.25
C THR A 168 -20.37 -7.97 -8.75
N GLU A 169 -20.32 -6.84 -9.47
CA GLU A 169 -20.17 -6.87 -10.93
C GLU A 169 -19.33 -5.72 -11.46
N VAL A 170 -18.63 -5.97 -12.56
CA VAL A 170 -18.02 -4.96 -13.43
C VAL A 170 -18.63 -5.10 -14.82
N GLN A 171 -19.18 -4.01 -15.34
CA GLN A 171 -19.93 -3.99 -16.60
C GLN A 171 -19.37 -2.97 -17.60
N ASP A 172 -19.43 -3.29 -18.89
CA ASP A 172 -19.28 -2.36 -20.02
C ASP A 172 -20.60 -2.30 -20.79
N GLY A 173 -21.36 -1.21 -20.61
CA GLY A 173 -22.75 -1.16 -21.07
C GLY A 173 -23.61 -2.19 -20.33
N GLU A 174 -24.25 -3.10 -21.09
CA GLU A 174 -25.07 -4.19 -20.56
C GLU A 174 -24.28 -5.50 -20.35
N GLU A 175 -23.04 -5.59 -20.85
CA GLU A 175 -22.20 -6.78 -20.74
C GLU A 175 -21.56 -6.87 -19.35
N VAL A 176 -21.75 -7.99 -18.65
CA VAL A 176 -21.07 -8.31 -17.39
C VAL A 176 -19.71 -8.92 -17.70
N LEU A 177 -18.65 -8.16 -17.45
CA LEU A 177 -17.27 -8.60 -17.69
C LEU A 177 -16.74 -9.49 -16.56
N LEU A 178 -17.15 -9.17 -15.33
CA LEU A 178 -16.73 -9.88 -14.12
C LEU A 178 -17.90 -9.91 -13.11
N GLU A 179 -18.14 -11.06 -12.51
CA GLU A 179 -19.14 -11.29 -11.45
C GLU A 179 -18.46 -11.87 -10.19
N ILE A 180 -18.82 -11.40 -9.00
CA ILE A 180 -18.31 -11.89 -7.71
C ILE A 180 -19.45 -12.41 -6.84
N LYS A 181 -19.41 -13.70 -6.53
CA LYS A 181 -20.38 -14.39 -5.67
C LYS A 181 -19.77 -14.70 -4.32
N TYR A 182 -20.14 -13.92 -3.31
CA TYR A 182 -19.76 -14.16 -1.91
C TYR A 182 -20.68 -15.23 -1.29
N ARG A 183 -20.16 -16.44 -1.04
CA ARG A 183 -20.88 -17.59 -0.48
C ARG A 183 -20.02 -18.36 0.52
N ASP A 184 -20.11 -18.05 1.80
CA ASP A 184 -19.31 -18.73 2.83
C ASP A 184 -19.32 -20.28 2.70
N PRO A 185 -18.15 -20.96 2.72
CA PRO A 185 -16.79 -20.45 2.92
C PRO A 185 -16.04 -20.01 1.64
N HIS A 186 -16.74 -19.90 0.51
CA HIS A 186 -16.17 -19.61 -0.81
C HIS A 186 -16.52 -18.20 -1.33
N VAL A 187 -15.63 -17.60 -2.13
CA VAL A 187 -15.99 -16.47 -3.00
C VAL A 187 -15.61 -16.84 -4.42
N GLU A 188 -16.59 -16.89 -5.31
CA GLU A 188 -16.35 -17.16 -6.73
C GLU A 188 -16.18 -15.84 -7.48
N ILE A 189 -15.10 -15.72 -8.25
CA ILE A 189 -14.83 -14.59 -9.14
C ILE A 189 -14.92 -15.16 -10.56
N ILE A 190 -15.93 -14.75 -11.30
CA ILE A 190 -16.35 -15.35 -12.57
C ILE A 190 -16.12 -14.34 -13.67
N HIS A 191 -15.30 -14.70 -14.66
CA HIS A 191 -15.13 -13.92 -15.88
C HIS A 191 -16.07 -14.44 -16.95
N TYR A 192 -16.61 -13.56 -17.80
CA TYR A 192 -17.48 -13.90 -18.94
C TYR A 192 -18.60 -14.88 -18.57
N ALA A 193 -19.30 -14.59 -17.46
CA ALA A 193 -20.33 -15.45 -16.90
C ALA A 193 -21.40 -15.81 -17.93
N GLY A 194 -21.82 -17.08 -17.95
CA GLY A 194 -22.85 -17.56 -18.88
C GLY A 194 -22.37 -17.86 -20.31
N THR A 195 -21.06 -17.73 -20.58
CA THR A 195 -20.46 -18.09 -21.88
C THR A 195 -19.64 -19.39 -21.80
N THR A 196 -19.25 -19.93 -22.95
CA THR A 196 -18.32 -21.08 -23.02
C THR A 196 -16.89 -20.73 -22.60
N GLU A 197 -16.57 -19.44 -22.51
CA GLU A 197 -15.27 -18.91 -22.09
C GLU A 197 -15.23 -18.58 -20.59
N ALA A 198 -16.28 -18.96 -19.85
CA ALA A 198 -16.38 -18.68 -18.43
C ALA A 198 -15.18 -19.27 -17.67
N SER A 199 -14.58 -18.43 -16.84
CA SER A 199 -13.41 -18.78 -16.03
C SER A 199 -13.69 -18.40 -14.58
N ILE A 200 -13.47 -19.33 -13.66
CA ILE A 200 -13.86 -19.19 -12.25
C ILE A 200 -12.63 -19.33 -11.35
N PHE A 201 -12.30 -18.24 -10.65
CA PHE A 201 -11.37 -18.27 -9.54
C PHE A 201 -12.16 -18.47 -8.24
N THR A 202 -11.60 -19.19 -7.28
CA THR A 202 -12.27 -19.46 -6.00
C THR A 202 -11.40 -19.06 -4.83
N VAL A 203 -11.89 -18.14 -4.01
CA VAL A 203 -11.29 -17.79 -2.72
C VAL A 203 -11.90 -18.70 -1.66
N VAL A 204 -11.07 -19.33 -0.83
CA VAL A 204 -11.52 -20.17 0.29
C VAL A 204 -11.17 -19.49 1.61
N ILE A 205 -12.19 -19.14 2.37
CA ILE A 205 -12.09 -18.45 3.66
C ILE A 205 -12.36 -19.44 4.78
N ARG A 206 -11.51 -19.45 5.80
CA ARG A 206 -11.75 -20.18 7.06
C ARG A 206 -11.28 -19.31 8.21
N ASP A 207 -12.03 -19.30 9.31
CA ASP A 207 -11.73 -18.50 10.50
C ASP A 207 -11.48 -17.01 10.19
N SER A 208 -12.28 -16.45 9.25
CA SER A 208 -12.15 -15.08 8.73
C SER A 208 -10.80 -14.78 8.06
N GLN A 209 -10.08 -15.79 7.58
CA GLN A 209 -8.81 -15.65 6.86
C GLN A 209 -8.90 -16.31 5.49
N LEU A 210 -8.29 -15.67 4.48
CA LEU A 210 -8.11 -16.26 3.17
C LEU A 210 -7.04 -17.37 3.27
N GLN A 211 -7.44 -18.62 3.14
CA GLN A 211 -6.53 -19.77 3.28
C GLN A 211 -6.03 -20.25 1.92
N GLU A 212 -6.90 -20.28 0.92
CA GLU A 212 -6.57 -20.74 -0.43
C GLU A 212 -7.17 -19.83 -1.50
N PHE A 213 -6.48 -19.69 -2.62
CA PHE A 213 -6.99 -19.05 -3.83
C PHE A 213 -6.79 -20.01 -5.00
N TRP A 214 -7.87 -20.50 -5.57
CA TRP A 214 -7.86 -21.51 -6.63
C TRP A 214 -7.90 -20.86 -8.00
N LEU A 215 -7.03 -21.35 -8.90
CA LEU A 215 -7.03 -20.97 -10.29
C LEU A 215 -8.11 -21.74 -11.08
N PRO A 216 -8.58 -21.18 -12.21
CA PRO A 216 -9.53 -21.81 -13.13
C PRO A 216 -8.87 -22.93 -13.96
N LEU A 217 -8.19 -23.87 -13.30
CA LEU A 217 -7.43 -24.96 -13.90
C LEU A 217 -7.86 -26.30 -13.29
N LYS A 218 -7.84 -27.37 -14.10
CA LYS A 218 -8.34 -28.71 -13.70
C LYS A 218 -7.52 -29.37 -12.59
N ASP A 219 -6.24 -29.00 -12.43
CA ASP A 219 -5.29 -29.70 -11.55
C ASP A 219 -5.17 -29.11 -10.14
N SER A 220 -6.18 -28.37 -9.68
CA SER A 220 -6.21 -27.79 -8.31
C SER A 220 -5.03 -26.86 -8.00
N THR A 221 -4.50 -26.19 -9.02
CA THR A 221 -3.43 -25.21 -8.88
C THR A 221 -3.94 -24.03 -8.05
N LYS A 222 -3.29 -23.76 -6.91
CA LYS A 222 -3.76 -22.77 -5.94
C LYS A 222 -2.65 -22.08 -5.19
N TRP A 223 -2.90 -20.85 -4.77
CA TRP A 223 -2.14 -20.27 -3.67
C TRP A 223 -2.64 -20.83 -2.34
N LYS A 224 -1.73 -20.92 -1.37
CA LYS A 224 -2.04 -21.16 0.05
C LYS A 224 -1.39 -20.09 0.90
N PHE A 225 -2.09 -19.67 1.94
CA PHE A 225 -1.66 -18.60 2.83
C PHE A 225 -1.79 -19.06 4.29
N ALA A 226 -0.79 -18.75 5.09
CA ALA A 226 -0.84 -18.89 6.55
C ALA A 226 -0.49 -17.55 7.21
N TYR A 227 -0.98 -17.36 8.43
CA TYR A 227 -0.88 -16.10 9.15
C TYR A 227 -0.37 -16.30 10.57
N ASN A 228 0.33 -15.29 11.08
CA ASN A 228 0.53 -15.09 12.51
C ASN A 228 -0.31 -13.91 12.98
N THR A 229 -0.78 -13.97 14.23
CA THR A 229 -1.56 -12.90 14.85
C THR A 229 -0.75 -12.21 15.95
N TYR A 230 -0.76 -10.89 15.95
CA TYR A 230 -0.09 -10.05 16.95
C TYR A 230 -1.08 -9.00 17.46
N GLY A 231 -1.78 -9.30 18.55
CA GLY A 231 -2.90 -8.48 19.01
C GLY A 231 -4.04 -8.47 17.99
N SER A 232 -4.43 -7.29 17.51
CA SER A 232 -5.45 -7.14 16.46
C SER A 232 -4.91 -7.28 15.03
N LEU A 233 -3.59 -7.27 14.86
CA LEU A 233 -2.94 -7.34 13.55
C LEU A 233 -2.76 -8.81 13.13
N ILE A 234 -2.93 -9.06 11.84
CA ILE A 234 -2.61 -10.34 11.21
C ILE A 234 -1.51 -10.11 10.17
N CYS A 235 -0.59 -11.05 10.08
CA CYS A 235 0.58 -10.95 9.21
C CYS A 235 0.75 -12.26 8.45
N LEU A 236 0.92 -12.20 7.13
CA LEU A 236 1.25 -13.38 6.32
C LEU A 236 2.57 -13.98 6.79
N SER A 237 2.56 -15.25 7.20
CA SER A 237 3.74 -15.98 7.67
C SER A 237 4.22 -17.04 6.69
N ASN A 238 3.33 -17.56 5.84
CA ASN A 238 3.67 -18.47 4.76
C ASN A 238 2.81 -18.20 3.53
N ILE A 239 3.44 -18.19 2.35
CA ILE A 239 2.75 -18.10 1.06
C ILE A 239 3.29 -19.21 0.18
N ARG A 240 2.41 -20.03 -0.38
CA ARG A 240 2.77 -21.04 -1.38
C ARG A 240 2.09 -20.70 -2.69
N SER A 241 2.85 -20.55 -3.76
CA SER A 241 2.31 -20.27 -5.08
C SER A 241 1.82 -21.54 -5.79
N PRO A 242 0.88 -21.39 -6.75
CA PRO A 242 0.56 -22.34 -7.82
C PRO A 242 1.73 -23.15 -8.37
N LEU A 243 2.88 -22.50 -8.55
CA LEU A 243 4.05 -23.08 -9.21
C LEU A 243 5.03 -23.73 -8.23
N GLY A 244 4.69 -23.78 -6.94
CA GLY A 244 5.49 -24.44 -5.91
C GLY A 244 6.50 -23.54 -5.20
N LEU A 245 6.61 -22.25 -5.56
CA LEU A 245 7.40 -21.28 -4.81
C LEU A 245 6.82 -21.14 -3.39
N VAL A 246 7.69 -21.16 -2.39
CA VAL A 246 7.31 -20.99 -0.98
C VAL A 246 8.02 -19.78 -0.40
N GLU A 247 7.26 -18.90 0.23
CA GLU A 247 7.75 -17.77 1.01
C GLU A 247 7.46 -18.01 2.49
N GLU A 248 8.46 -17.75 3.33
CA GLU A 248 8.35 -17.82 4.79
C GLU A 248 8.74 -16.47 5.37
N VAL A 249 7.84 -15.86 6.13
CA VAL A 249 8.01 -14.52 6.69
C VAL A 249 8.00 -14.63 8.21
N THR A 250 9.09 -14.21 8.83
CA THR A 250 9.23 -14.17 10.28
C THR A 250 9.24 -12.74 10.77
N TYR A 251 8.46 -12.46 11.81
CA TYR A 251 8.31 -11.12 12.37
C TYR A 251 9.01 -10.98 13.72
N ASP A 252 9.39 -9.76 14.04
CA ASP A 252 9.58 -9.30 15.40
C ASP A 252 8.31 -8.59 15.90
N PRO A 253 7.55 -9.17 16.85
CA PRO A 253 6.34 -8.56 17.38
C PRO A 253 6.58 -7.26 18.15
N SER A 254 7.81 -6.99 18.57
CA SER A 254 8.22 -5.75 19.26
C SER A 254 9.10 -4.86 18.38
N GLY A 255 8.95 -4.98 17.06
CA GLY A 255 9.81 -4.34 16.06
C GLY A 255 9.90 -2.83 16.17
N LEU A 256 8.78 -2.12 15.98
CA LEU A 256 8.72 -0.67 16.02
C LEU A 256 7.77 -0.20 17.11
N GLN A 257 8.28 0.57 18.07
CA GLN A 257 7.45 1.13 19.13
C GLN A 257 6.68 2.36 18.62
N LEU A 258 5.42 2.50 19.01
CA LEU A 258 4.62 3.70 18.71
C LEU A 258 4.83 4.76 19.80
N PRO A 259 4.62 6.05 19.48
CA PRO A 259 4.47 7.10 20.48
C PRO A 259 3.36 6.80 21.51
N LEU A 260 3.44 7.45 22.67
CA LEU A 260 2.45 7.32 23.74
C LEU A 260 1.03 7.62 23.23
N GLY A 261 0.04 6.82 23.62
CA GLY A 261 -1.35 6.98 23.17
C GLY A 261 -1.65 6.44 21.76
N GLY A 262 -0.66 5.83 21.10
CA GLY A 262 -0.86 5.13 19.83
C GLY A 262 -1.83 3.95 19.94
N PRO A 263 -2.38 3.48 18.81
CA PRO A 263 -3.38 2.41 18.77
C PRO A 263 -2.89 1.07 19.34
N TYR A 264 -1.58 0.86 19.37
CA TYR A 264 -0.91 -0.29 19.97
C TYR A 264 0.49 0.09 20.44
N LYS A 265 1.09 -0.70 21.32
CA LYS A 265 2.43 -0.42 21.87
C LYS A 265 3.55 -0.64 20.83
N TYR A 266 3.45 -1.72 20.07
CA TYR A 266 4.44 -2.09 19.06
C TYR A 266 3.75 -2.48 17.75
N LEU A 267 4.34 -2.07 16.63
CA LEU A 267 4.05 -2.56 15.30
C LEU A 267 4.98 -3.75 15.01
N PRO A 268 4.44 -4.95 14.74
CA PRO A 268 5.22 -6.07 14.25
C PRO A 268 5.89 -5.73 12.93
N VAL A 269 7.16 -6.07 12.77
CA VAL A 269 7.89 -5.88 11.52
C VAL A 269 8.53 -7.18 11.08
N VAL A 270 8.65 -7.38 9.77
CA VAL A 270 9.42 -8.50 9.23
C VAL A 270 10.86 -8.36 9.73
N LYS A 271 11.42 -9.43 10.28
CA LYS A 271 12.87 -9.55 10.57
C LYS A 271 13.59 -10.44 9.57
N GLN A 272 12.84 -11.32 8.90
CA GLN A 272 13.37 -12.27 7.94
C GLN A 272 12.30 -12.68 6.93
N HIS A 273 12.69 -12.68 5.65
CA HIS A 273 11.91 -13.22 4.54
C HIS A 273 12.76 -14.25 3.81
N ILE A 274 12.27 -15.48 3.75
CA ILE A 274 12.89 -16.57 3.00
C ILE A 274 12.04 -16.87 1.78
N ILE A 275 12.66 -16.90 0.61
CA ILE A 275 12.05 -17.37 -0.64
C ILE A 275 12.73 -18.68 -1.03
N LYS A 276 11.93 -19.73 -1.22
CA LYS A 276 12.33 -21.05 -1.71
C LYS A 276 11.76 -21.22 -3.12
N PRO A 277 12.54 -20.94 -4.19
CA PRO A 277 12.02 -21.01 -5.55
C PRO A 277 11.67 -22.43 -6.01
N GLY A 278 12.24 -23.46 -5.35
CA GLY A 278 12.11 -24.86 -5.77
C GLY A 278 13.14 -25.23 -6.85
N ASN A 279 12.96 -26.39 -7.49
CA ASN A 279 13.82 -26.87 -8.59
C ASN A 279 15.32 -26.82 -8.29
N GLN A 280 15.72 -27.14 -7.06
CA GLN A 280 17.12 -27.10 -6.57
C GLN A 280 17.79 -25.72 -6.66
N GLN A 281 17.04 -24.65 -6.91
CA GLN A 281 17.56 -23.30 -6.83
C GLN A 281 17.85 -22.94 -5.37
N PRO A 282 18.92 -22.16 -5.12
CA PRO A 282 19.29 -21.77 -3.77
C PRO A 282 18.18 -20.93 -3.12
N VAL A 283 18.05 -21.10 -1.81
CA VAL A 283 17.15 -20.30 -0.99
C VAL A 283 17.66 -18.87 -0.93
N ILE A 284 16.76 -17.90 -1.11
CA ILE A 284 17.08 -16.48 -0.94
C ILE A 284 16.60 -16.09 0.46
N GLN A 285 17.51 -15.62 1.30
CA GLN A 285 17.20 -15.14 2.64
C GLN A 285 17.52 -13.66 2.74
N THR A 286 16.51 -12.87 3.07
CA THR A 286 16.62 -11.43 3.30
C THR A 286 16.34 -11.14 4.78
N LEU A 287 17.26 -10.42 5.42
CA LEU A 287 17.16 -9.98 6.81
C LEU A 287 16.82 -8.50 6.85
N TYR A 288 15.96 -8.14 7.80
CA TYR A 288 15.50 -6.77 8.01
C TYR A 288 15.82 -6.37 9.44
N SER A 289 16.46 -5.22 9.59
CA SER A 289 16.78 -4.65 10.89
C SER A 289 16.26 -3.22 10.99
N TYR A 290 15.67 -2.94 12.14
CA TYR A 290 15.13 -1.65 12.50
C TYR A 290 15.75 -1.25 13.84
N SER A 291 15.96 0.03 14.06
CA SER A 291 16.54 0.50 15.30
C SER A 291 15.51 0.40 16.44
N LYS A 292 15.51 -0.73 17.15
CA LYS A 292 14.51 -1.15 18.17
C LYS A 292 14.41 -0.25 19.42
N SER A 293 15.13 0.86 19.48
CA SER A 293 15.15 1.77 20.64
C SER A 293 15.48 3.22 20.25
N SER A 294 15.28 3.58 18.98
CA SER A 294 15.51 4.94 18.49
C SER A 294 14.37 5.37 17.57
N ASN A 295 14.55 6.53 16.95
CA ASN A 295 13.68 7.08 15.93
C ASN A 295 13.19 6.05 14.90
N ASN A 296 11.93 6.14 14.51
CA ASN A 296 11.28 5.33 13.48
C ASN A 296 10.27 6.14 12.67
N PHE A 297 9.64 5.54 11.65
CA PHE A 297 8.69 6.24 10.79
C PHE A 297 7.43 6.75 11.52
N LEU A 298 7.18 6.29 12.75
CA LEU A 298 6.02 6.68 13.56
C LEU A 298 6.31 7.88 14.46
N GLY A 299 7.53 8.41 14.46
CA GLY A 299 7.93 9.53 15.31
C GLY A 299 8.31 9.13 16.74
N PHE A 300 8.54 7.84 17.02
CA PHE A 300 8.97 7.37 18.33
C PHE A 300 10.25 8.09 18.80
N GLY A 301 10.33 8.40 20.09
CA GLY A 301 11.45 9.14 20.69
C GLY A 301 11.37 10.67 20.55
N ALA A 302 10.43 11.21 19.75
CA ALA A 302 10.24 12.66 19.61
C ALA A 302 8.77 13.12 19.63
N VAL A 303 7.82 12.24 19.35
CA VAL A 303 6.38 12.53 19.49
C VAL A 303 5.97 12.23 20.93
N ASP A 304 5.53 13.26 21.66
CA ASP A 304 5.11 13.12 23.06
C ASP A 304 3.79 12.36 23.21
N GLN A 305 2.83 12.63 22.33
CA GLN A 305 1.49 12.02 22.35
C GLN A 305 0.98 11.82 20.92
N TRP A 306 0.50 10.61 20.64
CA TRP A 306 -0.11 10.23 19.37
C TRP A 306 -1.41 11.01 19.13
N LYS A 307 -1.57 11.47 17.89
CA LYS A 307 -2.78 12.08 17.39
C LYS A 307 -3.31 11.27 16.21
N TYR A 308 -4.61 11.01 16.23
CA TYR A 308 -5.29 10.28 15.15
C TYR A 308 -5.62 11.21 13.99
N GLY A 309 -5.60 10.67 12.78
CA GLY A 309 -5.95 11.41 11.56
C GLY A 309 -4.88 12.39 11.07
N GLU A 310 -3.63 12.24 11.49
CA GLU A 310 -2.50 13.00 10.95
C GLU A 310 -1.22 12.18 11.01
N ASP A 311 -0.22 12.54 10.19
CA ASP A 311 1.10 11.96 10.32
C ASP A 311 1.84 12.58 11.52
N ASN A 312 2.04 11.77 12.56
CA ASN A 312 2.67 12.20 13.80
C ASN A 312 4.13 12.62 13.61
N LEU A 313 4.84 12.03 12.64
CA LEU A 313 6.23 12.36 12.37
C LEU A 313 6.38 13.77 11.80
N TYR A 314 5.36 14.32 11.12
CA TYR A 314 5.44 15.68 10.58
C TYR A 314 5.56 16.77 11.66
N ARG A 315 5.21 16.47 12.91
CA ARG A 315 5.27 17.40 14.06
C ARG A 315 6.65 17.51 14.72
N VAL A 316 7.57 16.60 14.43
CA VAL A 316 8.89 16.57 15.10
C VAL A 316 9.89 17.54 14.46
N LYS A 317 11.05 17.75 15.10
CA LYS A 317 12.13 18.59 14.55
C LYS A 317 12.73 17.99 13.27
N ASP A 318 13.23 18.83 12.36
CA ASP A 318 13.81 18.38 11.09
C ASP A 318 15.07 17.52 11.22
N THR A 319 15.76 17.63 12.36
CA THR A 319 16.91 16.78 12.68
C THR A 319 16.51 15.33 12.94
N TYR A 320 15.22 15.04 13.03
CA TYR A 320 14.73 13.68 13.18
C TYR A 320 14.97 12.88 11.89
N GLN A 321 15.79 11.85 12.05
CA GLN A 321 16.00 10.82 11.04
C GLN A 321 15.82 9.45 11.66
N TYR A 322 15.41 8.50 10.83
CA TYR A 322 15.29 7.10 11.20
C TYR A 322 15.86 6.22 10.09
N LYS A 323 16.14 4.96 10.44
CA LYS A 323 16.88 4.05 9.59
C LYS A 323 16.27 2.66 9.55
N SER A 324 16.55 1.96 8.47
CA SER A 324 16.36 0.52 8.34
C SER A 324 17.50 -0.10 7.54
N ILE A 325 17.75 -1.39 7.76
CA ILE A 325 18.79 -2.14 7.07
C ILE A 325 18.14 -3.37 6.44
N VAL A 326 18.43 -3.60 5.16
CA VAL A 326 18.02 -4.79 4.42
C VAL A 326 19.27 -5.51 3.94
N SER A 327 19.44 -6.78 4.32
CA SER A 327 20.62 -7.57 3.98
C SER A 327 20.22 -8.89 3.35
N VAL A 328 20.69 -9.16 2.13
CA VAL A 328 20.58 -10.48 1.51
C VAL A 328 21.73 -11.34 2.02
N VAL A 329 21.46 -12.51 2.58
CA VAL A 329 22.51 -13.40 3.10
C VAL A 329 23.43 -13.83 1.97
N GLY A 330 24.74 -13.57 2.14
CA GLY A 330 25.75 -13.80 1.11
C GLY A 330 25.75 -12.79 -0.04
N GLY A 331 24.96 -11.72 0.05
CA GLY A 331 24.83 -10.68 -0.97
C GLY A 331 25.02 -9.27 -0.40
N GLN A 332 24.29 -8.32 -0.99
CA GLN A 332 24.37 -6.91 -0.60
C GLN A 332 23.65 -6.61 0.72
N SER A 333 24.14 -5.59 1.43
CA SER A 333 23.47 -4.96 2.56
C SER A 333 23.22 -3.49 2.24
N ILE A 334 22.00 -3.00 2.47
CA ILE A 334 21.63 -1.60 2.23
C ILE A 334 21.08 -1.01 3.52
N GLU A 335 21.71 0.06 4.01
CA GLU A 335 21.13 0.94 5.03
C GLU A 335 20.38 2.09 4.34
N TYR A 336 19.13 2.30 4.75
CA TYR A 336 18.30 3.42 4.33
C TYR A 336 18.19 4.43 5.47
N THR A 337 18.33 5.72 5.16
CA THR A 337 18.06 6.81 6.10
C THR A 337 16.96 7.71 5.55
N TYR A 338 15.98 8.01 6.39
CA TYR A 338 14.81 8.81 6.04
C TYR A 338 14.71 10.04 6.94
N ASN A 339 14.17 11.14 6.42
CA ASN A 339 13.83 12.33 7.22
C ASN A 339 12.40 12.28 7.77
N LYS A 340 12.00 13.33 8.50
CA LYS A 340 10.64 13.48 9.04
C LYS A 340 9.51 13.48 8.01
N PHE A 341 9.78 13.74 6.73
CA PHE A 341 8.80 13.65 5.64
C PHE A 341 8.80 12.26 4.98
N HIS A 342 9.47 11.28 5.61
CA HIS A 342 9.72 9.92 5.10
C HIS A 342 10.51 9.85 3.78
N LEU A 343 11.08 10.98 3.35
CA LEU A 343 11.93 11.07 2.16
C LEU A 343 13.25 10.36 2.44
N MET A 344 13.67 9.53 1.50
CA MET A 344 14.93 8.78 1.59
C MET A 344 16.10 9.72 1.29
N VAL A 345 16.77 10.19 2.34
CA VAL A 345 17.87 11.16 2.22
C VAL A 345 19.21 10.49 1.98
N ARG A 346 19.36 9.21 2.33
CA ARG A 346 20.60 8.47 2.13
C ARG A 346 20.39 6.97 1.98
N THR A 347 21.14 6.34 1.09
CA THR A 347 21.36 4.89 1.05
C THR A 347 22.85 4.57 1.13
N GLU A 348 23.19 3.52 1.87
CA GLU A 348 24.53 2.94 1.88
C GLU A 348 24.44 1.47 1.52
N GLN A 349 24.81 1.13 0.30
CA GLN A 349 24.89 -0.23 -0.18
C GLN A 349 26.32 -0.74 -0.06
N VAL A 350 26.51 -1.88 0.59
CA VAL A 350 27.80 -2.57 0.75
C VAL A 350 27.69 -3.98 0.20
N GLN A 351 28.64 -4.35 -0.65
CA GLN A 351 28.81 -5.73 -1.15
C GLN A 351 30.30 -5.97 -1.41
N GLU A 352 30.85 -7.07 -0.87
CA GLU A 352 32.23 -7.52 -1.14
C GLU A 352 33.30 -6.41 -0.98
N GLY A 353 33.19 -5.60 0.08
CA GLY A 353 34.13 -4.50 0.35
C GLY A 353 33.98 -3.29 -0.58
N LYS A 354 32.99 -3.26 -1.47
CA LYS A 354 32.62 -2.08 -2.26
C LYS A 354 31.41 -1.39 -1.65
N GLN A 355 31.41 -0.06 -1.69
CA GLN A 355 30.32 0.75 -1.17
C GLN A 355 29.80 1.73 -2.24
N ILE A 356 28.47 1.77 -2.37
CA ILE A 356 27.75 2.82 -3.10
C ILE A 356 26.96 3.61 -2.07
N THR A 357 27.21 4.90 -1.99
CA THR A 357 26.46 5.83 -1.13
C THR A 357 25.67 6.78 -2.00
N GLN A 358 24.35 6.78 -1.90
CA GLN A 358 23.52 7.79 -2.53
C GLN A 358 23.00 8.76 -1.47
N THR A 359 23.10 10.06 -1.72
CA THR A 359 22.51 11.11 -0.88
C THR A 359 21.56 11.94 -1.74
N VAL A 360 20.38 12.24 -1.21
CA VAL A 360 19.35 13.03 -1.90
C VAL A 360 19.04 14.29 -1.10
N GLU A 361 19.29 15.45 -1.71
CA GLU A 361 18.76 16.73 -1.26
C GLU A 361 17.41 16.96 -1.94
N TYR A 362 16.40 17.36 -1.17
CA TYR A 362 15.05 17.63 -1.67
C TYR A 362 14.74 19.13 -1.63
N TYR A 363 13.67 19.54 -2.30
CA TYR A 363 13.16 20.92 -2.22
C TYR A 363 12.46 21.26 -0.89
N ALA A 364 12.39 20.32 0.05
CA ALA A 364 11.87 20.54 1.40
C ALA A 364 12.64 21.65 2.13
N LYS A 365 11.91 22.68 2.58
CA LYS A 365 12.48 23.77 3.36
C LYS A 365 12.51 23.41 4.84
N PRO A 366 13.62 23.61 5.55
CA PRO A 366 13.67 23.33 6.97
C PRO A 366 12.80 24.30 7.77
N ASN A 367 12.34 23.85 8.94
CA ASN A 367 11.53 24.49 9.96
C ASN A 367 10.19 25.01 9.43
N LEU A 368 9.71 24.42 8.35
CA LEU A 368 8.47 24.80 7.70
C LEU A 368 7.46 23.65 7.81
N ALA A 369 6.29 23.96 8.38
CA ALA A 369 5.19 23.01 8.51
C ALA A 369 4.76 22.49 7.13
N LEU A 370 4.17 21.28 7.09
CA LEU A 370 3.77 20.65 5.83
C LEU A 370 2.93 21.61 5.00
N GLU A 371 1.91 22.27 5.58
CA GLU A 371 1.00 23.17 4.86
C GLU A 371 1.71 24.31 4.11
N HIS A 372 2.91 24.71 4.55
CA HIS A 372 3.70 25.79 3.96
C HIS A 372 4.80 25.30 3.01
N GLN A 373 5.07 23.99 2.96
CA GLN A 373 5.95 23.41 1.93
C GLN A 373 5.38 23.65 0.52
N ALA A 374 6.26 23.94 -0.43
CA ALA A 374 5.92 24.05 -1.85
C ALA A 374 5.47 22.69 -2.43
N ALA A 375 4.74 22.69 -3.54
CA ALA A 375 4.25 21.45 -4.16
C ALA A 375 5.40 20.47 -4.48
N GLN A 376 6.52 20.98 -5.00
CA GLN A 376 7.69 20.19 -5.37
C GLN A 376 8.55 19.69 -4.20
N PHE A 377 8.19 19.92 -2.94
CA PHE A 377 9.10 19.69 -1.80
C PHE A 377 9.60 18.24 -1.65
N GLN A 378 8.84 17.26 -2.14
CA GLN A 378 9.20 15.84 -2.14
C GLN A 378 10.05 15.43 -3.35
N LEU A 379 10.24 16.32 -4.31
CA LEU A 379 11.01 16.04 -5.51
C LEU A 379 12.50 16.22 -5.23
N PRO A 380 13.36 15.30 -5.70
CA PRO A 380 14.81 15.42 -5.58
C PRO A 380 15.30 16.70 -6.24
N LYS A 381 16.11 17.49 -5.54
CA LYS A 381 16.81 18.67 -6.05
C LYS A 381 18.23 18.32 -6.51
N ILE A 382 18.96 17.57 -5.67
CA ILE A 382 20.30 17.07 -5.98
C ILE A 382 20.37 15.60 -5.58
N VAL A 383 20.84 14.76 -6.48
CA VAL A 383 21.21 13.37 -6.18
C VAL A 383 22.72 13.24 -6.33
N LYS A 384 23.39 12.83 -5.26
CA LYS A 384 24.83 12.53 -5.27
C LYS A 384 25.03 11.03 -5.08
N THR A 385 25.76 10.38 -5.99
CA THR A 385 26.16 8.98 -5.87
C THR A 385 27.67 8.88 -5.75
N LYS A 386 28.15 8.32 -4.65
CA LYS A 386 29.56 8.05 -4.37
C LYS A 386 29.84 6.56 -4.49
N TYR A 387 30.83 6.19 -5.29
CA TYR A 387 31.34 4.82 -5.44
C TYR A 387 32.71 4.75 -4.78
N CYS A 388 32.93 3.76 -3.92
CA CYS A 388 34.15 3.63 -3.14
C CYS A 388 34.54 2.15 -2.98
N ASP A 389 35.84 1.88 -3.06
CA ASP A 389 36.42 0.65 -2.53
C ASP A 389 36.76 0.88 -1.05
N LEU A 390 36.22 0.05 -0.14
CA LEU A 390 36.49 0.18 1.29
C LEU A 390 37.93 -0.20 1.65
N ALA A 391 38.64 -0.93 0.79
CA ALA A 391 40.06 -1.17 0.96
C ALA A 391 40.92 0.08 0.66
N THR A 392 40.42 1.00 -0.17
CA THR A 392 41.09 2.26 -0.51
C THR A 392 40.11 3.45 -0.45
N PRO A 393 39.63 3.86 0.73
CA PRO A 393 38.53 4.83 0.85
C PRO A 393 38.81 6.23 0.28
N SER A 394 40.09 6.57 0.08
CA SER A 394 40.54 7.81 -0.54
C SER A 394 40.31 7.84 -2.06
N VAL A 395 40.17 6.69 -2.70
CA VAL A 395 39.87 6.57 -4.13
C VAL A 395 38.37 6.36 -4.30
N PHE A 396 37.69 7.38 -4.80
CA PHE A 396 36.26 7.36 -5.02
C PHE A 396 35.87 8.09 -6.30
N ARG A 397 34.68 7.77 -6.80
CA ARG A 397 34.03 8.50 -7.90
C ARG A 397 32.73 9.09 -7.38
N ASP A 398 32.49 10.36 -7.66
CA ASP A 398 31.23 11.04 -7.37
C ASP A 398 30.49 11.33 -8.69
N GLU A 399 29.18 11.09 -8.69
CA GLU A 399 28.23 11.54 -9.72
C GLU A 399 27.24 12.50 -9.05
N LEU A 400 26.96 13.63 -9.70
CA LEU A 400 25.95 14.58 -9.24
C LEU A 400 24.91 14.79 -10.34
N THR A 401 23.65 14.71 -9.97
CA THR A 401 22.51 15.04 -10.83
C THR A 401 21.71 16.16 -10.19
N TYR A 402 21.45 17.21 -10.96
CA TYR A 402 20.63 18.34 -10.56
C TYR A 402 19.28 18.24 -11.25
N HIS A 403 18.22 18.57 -10.51
CA HIS A 403 16.87 18.56 -11.03
C HIS A 403 16.24 19.93 -10.80
N GLU A 404 15.50 20.39 -11.80
CA GLU A 404 14.58 21.52 -11.71
C GLU A 404 13.23 21.06 -12.26
N TYR A 405 12.15 21.56 -11.66
CA TYR A 405 10.79 21.22 -12.03
C TYR A 405 10.03 22.49 -12.38
N ASP A 406 9.12 22.36 -13.33
CA ASP A 406 8.11 23.36 -13.59
C ASP A 406 7.13 23.45 -12.40
N GLN A 407 6.60 24.65 -12.17
CA GLN A 407 5.67 24.92 -11.07
C GLN A 407 4.26 24.41 -11.33
#